data_AF-A0A4P6PKW6-F1
#
_entry.id   AF-A0A4P6PKW6-F1
#
_cell.length_a   1.000
_cell.length_b   1.000
_cell.length_c   1.000
_cell.angle_alpha   90.00
_cell.angle_beta   90.00
_cell.angle_gamma   90.00
#
_symmetry.space_group_name_H-M   'P 1'
#
loop_
_entity.id
_entity.type
_entity.pdbx_description
1 polymer ?
#
loop_
_entity_poly.entity_id
_entity_poly.type
_entity_poly.pdbx_seq_one_letter_code
_entity_poly.pdbx_strand_id
1 'polypeptide(L)'
;MVRLQWLKKYHGSVPNGDGFINAEEYRIGTDPNEKTSYFRLSMNGPGSQNPGEIELSWNSVSGKQYRILAADHLTNDFSVIQTVTATDGSETSFSTNLTAGRFFRVQLP
;
A
#
# COMPACT_ATOMS: atom_id res chain seq x y z
N MET A 1 -51.14 17.41 -4.93
CA MET A 1 -50.21 16.61 -5.75
C MET A 1 -48.90 16.46 -4.99
N VAL A 2 -48.23 15.31 -5.08
CA VAL A 2 -47.29 14.72 -4.10
C VAL A 2 -45.82 14.82 -4.57
N ARG A 3 -44.90 15.21 -3.65
CA ARG A 3 -43.52 14.71 -3.27
C ARG A 3 -42.62 14.05 -4.37
N LEU A 4 -41.31 14.36 -4.56
CA LEU A 4 -40.07 13.78 -3.93
C LEU A 4 -38.79 14.23 -4.72
N GLN A 5 -37.77 14.86 -4.10
CA GLN A 5 -36.39 14.39 -3.75
C GLN A 5 -35.19 14.92 -4.59
N TRP A 6 -34.05 15.04 -3.90
CA TRP A 6 -32.87 15.91 -4.10
C TRP A 6 -31.69 15.31 -4.92
N LEU A 7 -30.91 16.23 -5.54
CA LEU A 7 -29.43 16.33 -5.66
C LEU A 7 -28.55 15.07 -5.92
N LYS A 8 -27.85 15.03 -7.07
CA LYS A 8 -26.40 14.74 -7.20
C LYS A 8 -25.99 14.65 -8.67
N LYS A 9 -25.20 15.62 -9.14
CA LYS A 9 -24.29 15.40 -10.28
C LYS A 9 -22.99 16.15 -10.00
N TYR A 10 -22.19 15.60 -9.08
CA TYR A 10 -20.78 15.95 -9.00
C TYR A 10 -20.13 15.42 -10.27
N HIS A 11 -19.78 16.33 -11.18
CA HIS A 11 -18.91 16.04 -12.30
C HIS A 11 -17.48 15.88 -11.75
N GLY A 12 -17.15 14.67 -11.27
CA GLY A 12 -15.78 14.27 -10.98
C GLY A 12 -15.06 14.02 -12.30
N SER A 13 -14.40 15.02 -12.83
CA SER A 13 -13.54 14.92 -14.01
C SER A 13 -12.35 14.01 -13.71
N VAL A 14 -12.23 12.92 -14.48
CA VAL A 14 -11.10 11.98 -14.49
C VAL A 14 -9.93 12.61 -15.27
N PRO A 15 -8.77 12.94 -14.65
CA PRO A 15 -7.67 13.54 -15.40
C PRO A 15 -6.86 12.52 -16.22
N ASN A 16 -6.93 11.21 -15.92
CA ASN A 16 -6.03 10.24 -16.54
C ASN A 16 -6.65 9.00 -17.21
N GLY A 17 -7.91 8.65 -16.95
CA GLY A 17 -8.63 7.65 -17.76
C GLY A 17 -8.08 6.22 -17.64
N ASP A 18 -7.40 5.88 -16.54
CA ASP A 18 -6.92 4.53 -16.21
C ASP A 18 -7.92 3.71 -15.37
N GLY A 19 -9.06 4.29 -15.00
CA GLY A 19 -10.16 3.60 -14.34
C GLY A 19 -10.15 3.67 -12.81
N PHE A 20 -9.23 4.43 -12.20
CA PHE A 20 -9.29 4.74 -10.77
C PHE A 20 -9.95 6.10 -10.52
N ILE A 21 -10.73 6.18 -9.43
CA ILE A 21 -11.39 7.42 -8.99
C ILE A 21 -10.41 8.07 -8.01
N ASN A 22 -10.08 9.36 -8.18
CA ASN A 22 -9.07 10.12 -7.41
C ASN A 22 -9.10 9.91 -5.87
N ALA A 23 -10.25 9.55 -5.30
CA ALA A 23 -10.41 9.27 -3.87
C ALA A 23 -9.80 7.92 -3.42
N GLU A 24 -9.70 6.95 -4.33
CA GLU A 24 -9.13 5.63 -4.05
C GLU A 24 -7.59 5.65 -4.14
N GLU A 25 -7.03 6.49 -5.03
CA GLU A 25 -5.59 6.74 -5.13
C GLU A 25 -5.05 7.45 -3.88
N TYR A 26 -5.76 8.48 -3.41
CA TYR A 26 -5.44 9.13 -2.13
C TYR A 26 -5.53 8.19 -0.93
N ARG A 27 -6.38 7.14 -0.99
CA ARG A 27 -6.50 6.15 0.10
C ARG A 27 -5.28 5.25 0.17
N ILE A 28 -4.76 4.77 -0.96
CA ILE A 28 -3.63 3.82 -0.99
C ILE A 28 -2.25 4.49 -1.04
N GLY A 29 -2.22 5.81 -1.15
CA GLY A 29 -0.98 6.57 -1.16
C GLY A 29 -0.30 6.67 -2.50
N THR A 30 -1.13 6.71 -3.55
CA THR A 30 -0.74 7.07 -4.88
C THR A 30 -1.20 8.50 -5.17
N ASP A 31 -0.41 9.29 -5.90
CA ASP A 31 -0.80 10.64 -6.28
C ASP A 31 -1.88 10.56 -7.37
N PRO A 32 -3.12 11.04 -7.11
CA PRO A 32 -4.21 10.99 -8.07
C PRO A 32 -3.99 11.85 -9.32
N ASN A 33 -2.92 12.65 -9.36
CA ASN A 33 -2.55 13.46 -10.52
C ASN A 33 -1.42 12.82 -11.34
N GLU A 34 -0.78 11.74 -10.85
CA GLU A 34 0.31 11.05 -11.54
C GLU A 34 -0.10 9.63 -11.92
N LYS A 35 -0.36 9.40 -13.22
CA LYS A 35 -0.74 8.09 -13.80
C LYS A 35 0.23 6.93 -13.53
N THR A 36 1.39 7.21 -12.95
CA THR A 36 2.46 6.27 -12.66
C THR A 36 2.63 5.99 -11.17
N SER A 37 1.85 6.65 -10.32
CA SER A 37 1.85 6.39 -8.90
C SER A 37 1.04 5.12 -8.64
N TYR A 38 1.73 3.99 -8.48
CA TYR A 38 1.11 2.71 -8.09
C TYR A 38 1.75 2.22 -6.79
N PHE A 39 1.00 1.47 -5.98
CA PHE A 39 1.59 0.78 -4.83
C PHE A 39 2.68 -0.19 -5.28
N ARG A 40 3.91 0.00 -4.79
CA ARG A 40 5.09 -0.77 -5.15
C ARG A 40 5.80 -1.23 -3.89
N LEU A 41 5.88 -2.54 -3.72
CA LEU A 41 6.71 -3.18 -2.71
C LEU A 41 8.06 -3.55 -3.32
N SER A 42 9.14 -3.11 -2.70
CA SER A 42 10.51 -3.51 -3.01
C SER A 42 11.08 -4.30 -1.83
N MET A 43 11.98 -5.23 -2.12
CA MET A 43 12.70 -6.01 -1.12
C MET A 43 14.20 -5.88 -1.38
N ASN A 44 14.93 -5.48 -0.36
CA ASN A 44 16.37 -5.27 -0.39
C ASN A 44 17.05 -6.26 0.57
N GLY A 45 18.23 -6.74 0.18
CA GLY A 45 19.06 -7.64 1.00
C GLY A 45 18.98 -9.13 0.62
N PRO A 46 19.62 -10.00 1.42
CA PRO A 46 20.42 -9.65 2.59
C PRO A 46 21.73 -8.94 2.22
N GLY A 47 22.05 -7.88 2.96
CA GLY A 47 23.28 -7.09 2.76
C GLY A 47 24.48 -7.76 3.42
N SER A 48 25.71 -7.33 3.06
CA SER A 48 26.95 -7.88 3.62
C SER A 48 27.12 -7.62 5.13
N GLN A 49 26.49 -6.57 5.67
CA GLN A 49 26.51 -6.26 7.11
C GLN A 49 25.49 -7.10 7.90
N ASN A 50 24.30 -7.32 7.34
CA ASN A 50 23.22 -8.08 7.98
C ASN A 50 22.77 -9.23 7.05
N PRO A 51 23.55 -10.32 6.95
CA PRO A 51 23.26 -11.42 6.03
C PRO A 51 21.97 -12.18 6.37
N GLY A 52 21.43 -11.99 7.59
CA GLY A 52 20.21 -12.63 8.08
C GLY A 52 18.97 -11.76 7.98
N GLU A 53 19.03 -10.56 7.39
CA GLU A 53 17.90 -9.63 7.35
C GLU A 53 17.59 -9.18 5.93
N ILE A 54 16.32 -8.89 5.70
CA ILE A 54 15.83 -8.19 4.50
C ILE A 54 15.10 -6.92 4.94
N GLU A 55 15.11 -5.93 4.06
CA GLU A 55 14.31 -4.72 4.19
C GLU A 55 13.20 -4.72 3.13
N LEU A 56 11.96 -4.52 3.57
CA LEU A 56 10.83 -4.25 2.70
C LEU A 56 10.61 -2.75 2.64
N SER A 57 10.51 -2.15 1.45
CA SER A 57 10.17 -0.73 1.28
C SER A 57 8.97 -0.55 0.35
N TRP A 58 8.12 0.43 0.64
CA TRP A 58 6.96 0.74 -0.19
C TRP A 58 6.59 2.22 -0.16
N ASN A 59 6.02 2.70 -1.26
CA ASN A 59 5.46 4.05 -1.29
C ASN A 59 4.32 4.19 -0.28
N SER A 60 4.37 5.24 0.54
CA SER A 60 3.53 5.39 1.71
C SER A 60 3.06 6.82 1.92
N VAL A 61 1.96 6.99 2.65
CA VAL A 61 1.45 8.30 3.08
C VAL A 61 1.59 8.45 4.58
N SER A 62 2.25 9.53 5.00
CA SER A 62 2.40 9.88 6.42
C SER A 62 1.05 9.82 7.17
N GLY A 63 1.07 9.24 8.36
CA GLY A 63 -0.10 9.00 9.21
C GLY A 63 -0.93 7.76 8.86
N LYS A 64 -0.67 7.08 7.74
CA LYS A 64 -1.33 5.79 7.43
C LYS A 64 -0.65 4.62 8.14
N GLN A 65 -1.48 3.63 8.50
CA GLN A 65 -1.01 2.36 9.05
C GLN A 65 -1.02 1.29 7.97
N TYR A 66 0.11 0.62 7.79
CA TYR A 66 0.30 -0.48 6.86
C TYR A 66 0.48 -1.77 7.64
N ARG A 67 -0.27 -2.81 7.26
CA ARG A 67 -0.10 -4.17 7.78
C ARG A 67 0.87 -4.91 6.88
N ILE A 68 1.93 -5.45 7.45
CA ILE A 68 2.83 -6.39 6.82
C ILE A 68 2.34 -7.78 7.17
N LEU A 69 2.11 -8.59 6.15
CA LEU A 69 1.67 -9.96 6.27
C LEU A 69 2.70 -10.91 5.68
N ALA A 70 2.76 -12.12 6.22
CA ALA A 70 3.59 -13.17 5.69
C ALA A 70 2.85 -14.52 5.61
N ALA A 71 3.32 -15.35 4.68
CA ALA A 71 2.92 -16.73 4.50
C ALA A 71 4.13 -17.58 4.06
N ASP A 72 4.13 -18.86 4.39
CA ASP A 72 5.20 -19.78 3.96
C ASP A 72 4.95 -20.38 2.56
N HIS A 73 3.74 -20.20 2.02
CA HIS A 73 3.36 -20.54 0.66
C HIS A 73 2.38 -19.50 0.11
N LEU A 74 2.44 -19.25 -1.21
CA LEU A 74 1.51 -18.33 -1.89
C LEU A 74 0.04 -18.74 -1.78
N THR A 75 -0.23 -20.04 -1.58
CA THR A 75 -1.58 -20.60 -1.43
C THR A 75 -2.08 -20.60 0.00
N ASN A 76 -1.24 -20.27 0.98
CA ASN A 76 -1.63 -20.22 2.38
C ASN A 76 -2.24 -18.86 2.73
N ASP A 77 -2.97 -18.82 3.83
CA ASP A 77 -3.44 -17.57 4.41
C ASP A 77 -2.25 -16.72 4.86
N PHE A 78 -2.31 -15.44 4.50
CA PHE A 78 -1.36 -14.44 4.96
C PHE A 78 -1.76 -13.97 6.36
N SER A 79 -0.82 -14.06 7.30
CA SER A 79 -1.01 -13.60 8.68
C SER A 79 -0.28 -12.28 8.90
N VAL A 80 -0.88 -11.38 9.68
CA VAL A 80 -0.24 -10.10 10.02
C VAL A 80 0.95 -10.37 10.94
N ILE A 81 2.14 -9.96 10.51
CA ILE A 81 3.37 -10.05 11.31
C ILE A 81 3.76 -8.72 11.95
N GLN A 82 3.32 -7.60 11.37
CA GLN A 82 3.58 -6.27 11.91
C GLN A 82 2.58 -5.24 11.38
N THR A 83 2.35 -4.16 12.16
CA THR A 83 1.70 -2.93 11.66
C THR A 83 2.66 -1.75 11.83
N VAL A 84 2.90 -1.00 10.75
CA VAL A 84 3.81 0.15 10.73
C VAL A 84 3.02 1.42 10.42
N THR A 85 3.23 2.46 11.23
CA THR A 85 2.70 3.80 10.94
C THR A 85 3.73 4.56 10.12
N ALA A 86 3.36 5.02 8.93
CA ALA A 86 4.20 5.88 8.13
C ALA A 86 4.37 7.22 8.86
N THR A 87 5.61 7.60 9.18
CA THR A 87 5.89 8.73 10.07
C THR A 87 6.28 10.00 9.37
N ASP A 88 6.97 9.96 8.21
CA ASP A 88 7.16 11.09 7.28
C ASP A 88 7.77 10.61 5.95
N GLY A 89 7.50 11.34 4.86
CA GLY A 89 8.02 11.02 3.52
C GLY A 89 7.04 10.27 2.61
N SER A 90 7.51 9.92 1.41
CA SER A 90 6.75 9.19 0.39
C SER A 90 7.02 7.68 0.40
N GLU A 91 7.89 7.18 1.29
CA GLU A 91 8.26 5.77 1.40
C GLU A 91 8.37 5.36 2.88
N THR A 92 7.97 4.13 3.19
CA THR A 92 8.14 3.49 4.51
C THR A 92 8.92 2.20 4.31
N SER A 93 9.79 1.84 5.26
CA SER A 93 10.47 0.56 5.28
C SER A 93 10.24 -0.26 6.55
N PHE A 94 10.48 -1.56 6.45
CA PHE A 94 10.41 -2.52 7.54
C PHE A 94 11.44 -3.63 7.35
N SER A 95 12.30 -3.82 8.35
CA SER A 95 13.30 -4.90 8.35
C SER A 95 12.80 -6.13 9.10
N THR A 96 13.12 -7.31 8.59
CA THR A 96 12.81 -8.58 9.23
C THR A 96 13.85 -9.65 8.89
N ASN A 97 13.88 -10.72 9.67
CA ASN A 97 14.78 -11.84 9.41
C ASN A 97 14.45 -12.52 8.08
N LEU A 98 15.49 -12.77 7.28
CA LEU A 98 15.40 -13.58 6.08
C LEU A 98 14.97 -15.00 6.45
N THR A 99 13.80 -15.39 5.95
CA THR A 99 13.29 -16.76 6.07
C THR A 99 13.11 -17.33 4.67
N ALA A 100 13.83 -18.40 4.36
CA ALA A 100 13.74 -19.04 3.05
C ALA A 100 12.30 -19.50 2.76
N GLY A 101 11.81 -19.21 1.55
CA GLY A 101 10.46 -19.59 1.11
C GLY A 101 9.33 -18.74 1.70
N ARG A 102 9.63 -17.68 2.47
CA ARG A 102 8.60 -16.79 3.00
C ARG A 102 8.16 -15.75 1.99
N PHE A 103 6.86 -15.57 1.87
CA PHE A 103 6.21 -14.57 1.02
C PHE A 103 5.69 -13.42 1.87
N PHE A 104 5.73 -12.21 1.33
CA PHE A 104 5.29 -10.99 2.01
C PHE A 104 4.21 -10.27 1.22
N ARG A 105 3.30 -9.63 1.96
CA ARG A 105 2.30 -8.71 1.43
C ARG A 105 2.24 -7.49 2.34
N VAL A 106 2.12 -6.31 1.76
CA VAL A 106 1.81 -5.08 2.50
C VAL A 106 0.43 -4.61 2.06
N GLN A 107 -0.41 -4.22 3.02
CA GLN A 107 -1.75 -3.70 2.73
C GLN A 107 -2.14 -2.57 3.67
N LEU A 108 -3.01 -1.69 3.16
CA LEU A 108 -3.76 -0.77 3.99
C LEU A 108 -4.99 -1.49 4.59
N PRO A 109 -5.29 -1.35 5.89
CA PRO A 109 -6.51 -1.88 6.52
C PRO A 109 -7.82 -1.36 5.92
#